data_AF-A0A1Q6SUS2-F1
#
_entry.id   AF-A0A1Q6SUS2-F1
#
_cell.length_a   1.000
_cell.length_b   1.000
_cell.length_c   1.000
_cell.angle_alpha   90.00
_cell.angle_beta   90.00
_cell.angle_gamma   90.00
#
_symmetry.space_group_name_H-M   'P 1'
#
loop_
_entity.id
_entity.type
_entity.pdbx_description
1 polymer ?
#
loop_
_entity_poly.entity_id
_entity_poly.type
_entity_poly.pdbx_seq_one_letter_code
_entity_poly.pdbx_strand_id
1 'polypeptide(L)' 'MIRVVDKDNNEIVCYKYKDGPQVYGICESTFRKRAREAGATIKLGKTVLIRKDIFEEYLFSFTVPAME' A
#
# COMPACT_ATOMS: atom_id res chain seq x y z
N MET A 1 -0.75 -10.68 -1.97
CA MET A 1 0.50 -9.88 -2.04
C MET A 1 1.28 -10.26 -3.30
N ILE A 2 1.91 -9.31 -3.97
CA ILE A 2 2.73 -9.53 -5.17
C ILE A 2 4.09 -8.88 -4.93
N ARG A 3 5.18 -9.55 -5.31
CA ARG A 3 6.51 -8.95 -5.34
C ARG A 3 6.80 -8.46 -6.76
N VAL A 4 7.19 -7.20 -6.88
CA VAL A 4 7.62 -6.59 -8.14
C VAL A 4 9.04 -6.09 -7.97
N VAL A 5 9.85 -6.19 -9.01
CA VAL A 5 11.24 -5.71 -8.98
C VAL A 5 11.27 -4.34 -9.65
N ASP A 6 11.86 -3.36 -8.98
CA ASP A 6 12.08 -2.03 -9.56
C ASP A 6 13.27 -2.04 -10.55
N LYS A 7 13.49 -0.93 -11.25
CA LYS A 7 14.60 -0.76 -12.19
C LYS A 7 15.97 -0.96 -11.52
N ASP A 8 16.06 -0.65 -10.23
CA ASP A 8 17.26 -0.84 -9.41
C ASP A 8 17.44 -2.27 -8.88
N ASN A 9 16.67 -3.26 -9.38
CA ASN A 9 16.65 -4.64 -8.90
C ASN A 9 16.19 -4.82 -7.44
N ASN A 10 15.53 -3.80 -6.88
CA ASN A 10 14.97 -3.88 -5.53
C ASN A 10 13.62 -4.59 -5.54
N GLU A 11 13.44 -5.57 -4.66
CA GLU A 11 12.15 -6.24 -4.44
C GLU A 11 11.20 -5.32 -3.68
N ILE A 12 10.07 -4.99 -4.31
CA ILE A 12 9.00 -4.18 -3.74
C ILE A 12 7.78 -5.08 -3.51
N VAL A 13 7.29 -5.10 -2.26
CA VAL A 13 6.05 -5.79 -1.92
C VAL A 13 4.85 -4.88 -2.20
N CYS A 14 3.91 -5.42 -2.96
CA CYS A 14 2.72 -4.71 -3.43
C CYS A 14 1.42 -5.46 -3.11
N TYR A 15 0.34 -4.70 -2.93
CA TYR A 15 -1.02 -5.22 -2.82
C TYR A 15 -1.88 -4.76 -3.99
N LYS A 16 -2.78 -5.62 -4.48
CA LYS A 16 -3.86 -5.21 -5.39
C LYS A 16 -4.97 -4.56 -4.58
N TYR A 17 -5.79 -3.72 -5.21
CA TYR A 17 -6.95 -3.11 -4.55
C TYR A 17 -7.92 -4.14 -3.95
N LYS A 18 -8.04 -5.33 -4.53
CA LYS A 18 -8.94 -6.37 -4.03
C LYS A 18 -8.38 -7.10 -2.80
N ASP A 19 -7.07 -7.37 -2.79
CA ASP A 19 -6.42 -8.16 -1.73
C ASP A 19 -5.99 -7.30 -0.53
N GLY A 20 -5.45 -6.10 -0.80
CA GLY A 20 -4.90 -5.21 0.23
C GLY A 20 -5.86 -4.90 1.39
N PRO A 21 -7.12 -4.50 1.13
CA PRO A 21 -8.05 -4.13 2.19
C PRO A 21 -8.29 -5.25 3.21
N GLN A 22 -8.31 -6.51 2.75
CA GLN A 22 -8.48 -7.68 3.62
C GLN A 22 -7.30 -7.87 4.58
N VAL A 23 -6.09 -7.51 4.16
CA VAL A 23 -4.86 -7.61 4.98
C VAL A 23 -4.88 -6.59 6.10
N TYR A 24 -5.30 -5.36 5.81
CA TYR A 24 -5.35 -4.27 6.80
C TYR A 24 -6.67 -4.22 7.58
N GLY A 25 -7.63 -5.11 7.29
CA GLY A 25 -8.93 -5.12 7.95
C GLY A 25 -9.78 -3.87 7.69
N ILE A 26 -9.61 -3.20 6.54
CA ILE A 26 -10.35 -1.98 6.19
C ILE A 26 -11.13 -2.15 4.88
N CYS A 27 -12.13 -1.29 4.66
CA CYS A 27 -12.92 -1.31 3.43
C CYS A 27 -12.09 -0.89 2.20
N GLU A 28 -12.40 -1.44 1.02
CA GLU A 28 -11.71 -1.12 -0.25
C GLU A 28 -11.68 0.38 -0.55
N SER A 29 -12.80 1.08 -0.36
CA SER A 29 -12.89 2.53 -0.57
C SER A 29 -11.90 3.32 0.31
N THR A 30 -11.76 2.92 1.58
CA THR A 30 -10.82 3.54 2.52
C THR A 30 -9.40 3.23 2.12
N PHE A 31 -9.09 1.96 1.83
CA PHE A 31 -7.76 1.54 1.37
C PHE A 31 -7.33 2.31 0.13
N ARG A 32 -8.22 2.45 -0.86
CA ARG A 32 -7.96 3.20 -2.09
C ARG A 32 -7.72 4.68 -1.85
N LYS A 33 -8.53 5.31 -1.00
CA LYS A 33 -8.36 6.73 -0.66
C LYS A 33 -7.02 6.95 0.02
N ARG A 34 -6.72 6.16 1.06
CA ARG A 34 -5.47 6.22 1.83
C ARG A 34 -4.25 5.95 0.96
N ALA A 35 -4.30 4.95 0.09
CA ALA A 35 -3.19 4.63 -0.81
C ALA A 35 -2.91 5.76 -1.82
N ARG A 36 -3.95 6.47 -2.26
CA ARG A 36 -3.80 7.65 -3.13
C ARG A 36 -3.23 8.84 -2.37
N GLU A 37 -3.68 9.09 -1.15
CA GLU A 37 -3.16 10.14 -0.28
C GLU A 37 -1.68 9.90 0.06
N ALA A 38 -1.31 8.64 0.34
CA ALA A 38 0.07 8.22 0.61
C ALA A 38 1.00 8.30 -0.61
N GLY A 39 0.48 8.46 -1.83
CA GLY A 39 1.28 8.32 -3.05
C GLY A 39 1.81 6.88 -3.28
N ALA A 40 1.23 5.88 -2.62
CA ALA A 40 1.68 4.49 -2.68
C ALA A 40 1.19 3.73 -3.93
N THR A 41 0.44 4.39 -4.83
CA THR A 41 -0.15 3.76 -6.02
C THR A 41 0.83 3.66 -7.20
N ILE A 42 1.10 2.44 -7.67
CA ILE A 42 1.83 2.14 -8.91
C ILE A 42 0.83 1.71 -9.99
N LYS A 43 0.87 2.33 -11.16
CA LYS A 43 0.09 1.89 -12.33
C LYS A 43 0.90 0.90 -13.16
N LEU A 44 0.37 -0.31 -13.31
CA LEU A 44 0.92 -1.38 -14.14
C LEU A 44 -0.13 -1.75 -15.21
N GLY A 45 -0.08 -1.01 -16.32
CA GLY A 45 -1.04 -1.12 -17.41
C GLY A 45 -2.47 -0.83 -16.94
N LYS A 46 -3.34 -1.85 -16.98
CA LYS A 46 -4.75 -1.78 -16.54
C LYS A 46 -4.95 -2.04 -15.04
N THR A 47 -3.89 -2.43 -14.33
CA THR A 47 -3.94 -2.76 -12.90
C THR A 47 -3.23 -1.69 -12.07
N VAL A 48 -3.72 -1.45 -10.87
CA VAL A 48 -3.04 -0.60 -9.87
C VAL A 48 -2.57 -1.47 -8.73
N LEU A 49 -1.30 -1.29 -8.37
CA LEU A 49 -0.65 -1.91 -7.23
C LEU A 49 -0.37 -0.85 -6.16
N ILE A 50 -0.44 -1.25 -4.90
CA ILE A 50 -0.15 -0.39 -3.76
C ILE A 50 1.13 -0.87 -3.11
N ARG A 51 2.16 -0.02 -3.06
CA ARG A 51 3.40 -0.32 -2.34
C ARG A 51 3.11 -0.44 -0.86
N LYS A 52 3.49 -1.57 -0.28
CA LYS A 52 3.35 -1.85 1.16
C LYS A 52 4.11 -0.83 1.99
N ASP A 53 5.38 -0.63 1.67
CA ASP A 53 6.32 0.21 2.42
C ASP A 53 5.78 1.63 2.65
N ILE A 54 5.53 2.37 1.57
CA ILE A 54 4.99 3.74 1.61
C ILE A 54 3.61 3.80 2.26
N PHE A 55 2.77 2.79 2.01
CA PHE A 55 1.44 2.75 2.58
C PHE A 55 1.49 2.57 4.11
N GLU A 56 2.35 1.69 4.60
CA GLU A 56 2.58 1.49 6.03
C GLU A 56 3.20 2.74 6.67
N GLU A 57 4.22 3.35 6.06
CA GLU A 57 4.78 4.62 6.55
C GLU A 57 3.70 5.70 6.70
N TYR A 58 2.81 5.81 5.71
CA TYR A 58 1.66 6.71 5.79
C TYR A 58 0.74 6.34 6.95
N LEU A 59 0.39 5.05 7.13
CA LEU A 59 -0.45 4.61 8.25
C LEU A 59 0.19 4.85 9.62
N PHE A 60 1.51 4.68 9.75
CA PHE A 60 2.25 5.03 10.96
C PHE A 60 2.13 6.52 11.27
N SER A 61 2.05 7.40 10.27
CA SER A 61 1.82 8.83 10.49
C SER A 61 0.46 9.14 11.13
N PHE A 62 -0.58 8.32 10.89
CA PHE A 62 -1.90 8.47 11.53
C PHE A 62 -2.02 7.72 12.85
N THR A 63 -1.16 6.73 13.05
CA THR A 63 -1.17 5.90 14.25
C THR A 63 -0.10 6.48 15.16
N VAL A 64 -0.48 7.39 16.07
CA VAL A 64 0.41 7.73 17.18
C VAL A 64 0.82 6.39 17.83
N PRO A 65 2.13 6.10 17.99
CA PRO A 65 2.50 4.94 18.79
C PRO A 65 1.81 5.15 20.13
N ALA A 66 1.08 4.13 20.59
CA ALA A 66 0.72 4.09 22.00
C ALA A 66 2.06 4.18 22.74
N MET A 67 2.40 5.36 23.26
CA MET A 67 3.50 5.49 24.20
C MET A 67 3.06 4.67 25.40
N GLU A 68 3.66 3.48 25.53
CA GLU A 68 3.75 2.76 26.80
C GLU A 68 4.63 3.53 27.79
#